data_AF-A0A376VGR8-F1
#
_entry.id   AF-A0A376VGR8-F1
#
_cell.length_a   1.000
_cell.length_b   1.000
_cell.length_c   1.000
_cell.angle_alpha   90.00
_cell.angle_beta   90.00
_cell.angle_gamma   90.00
#
_symmetry.space_group_name_H-M   'P 1'
#
loop_
_entity.id
_entity.type
_entity.pdbx_description
1 polymer ?
#
loop_
_entity_poly.entity_id
_entity_poly.type
_entity_poly.pdbx_seq_one_letter_code
_entity_poly.pdbx_strand_id
1 'polypeptide(L)'
;MHNGGTASGTVVNSDGWQIVKNGGVAGNTTVNQKGRLQVDAGGTATNVTLKQGGALVTSTAATVTGINRLGAFSVVEGKADNVVLENGGRLDVLTGHTATNTRVDDGGTLDVRNGGTATTVSMGNGGVLLADSGAAVSGTRSDGKAFSIGGGQADALMLEKGSSFTLNAGDTATDTTVNGGLFTARGGTLAGTTTLNNGAILTLSGKTVNNDTLTIREGDALLQGGSLTGNGSVEKSGSGTLTVSNTTLTQKAVNLNEGTLTLNDSTVTTDVIAQRGTALKLTGSTVLNGAIDPTNVTLASGATWNIPDNATVQSVVDDLSHAGQIHFTSTRTGKFVPATLKVKNLNGQNGTISLRVRPDMAQNNADRLVIDGGRATGKNHPEPGERRQQCVGAGDQR
;
A
#
# COMPACT_ATOMS: atom_id res chain seq x y z
N MET A 1 -5.10 40.55 -5.35
CA MET A 1 -6.27 41.46 -5.32
C MET A 1 -7.19 41.04 -4.20
N HIS A 2 -7.60 41.98 -3.36
CA HIS A 2 -8.57 41.78 -2.28
C HIS A 2 -9.98 42.11 -2.77
N ASN A 3 -10.99 41.89 -1.93
CA ASN A 3 -12.39 42.22 -2.21
C ASN A 3 -12.54 43.67 -2.74
N GLY A 4 -13.25 43.84 -3.86
CA GLY A 4 -13.44 45.12 -4.55
C GLY A 4 -12.24 45.60 -5.35
N GLY A 5 -11.09 44.93 -5.27
CA GLY A 5 -9.88 45.27 -6.01
C GLY A 5 -9.88 44.68 -7.41
N THR A 6 -9.48 45.48 -8.39
CA THR A 6 -9.37 45.07 -9.80
C THR A 6 -7.93 45.18 -10.29
N ALA A 7 -7.41 44.15 -10.96
CA ALA A 7 -6.20 44.25 -11.77
C ALA A 7 -6.51 43.93 -13.24
N SER A 8 -5.83 44.59 -14.16
CA SER A 8 -5.93 44.32 -15.59
C SER A 8 -4.56 44.21 -16.25
N GLY A 9 -4.40 43.27 -17.19
CA GLY A 9 -3.17 43.13 -17.97
C GLY A 9 -1.97 42.64 -17.17
N THR A 10 -2.20 41.93 -16.05
CA THR A 10 -1.11 41.39 -15.23
C THR A 10 -0.35 40.32 -16.01
N VAL A 11 0.98 40.44 -16.08
CA VAL A 11 1.87 39.43 -16.65
C VAL A 11 2.60 38.72 -15.52
N VAL A 12 2.35 37.43 -15.36
CA VAL A 12 2.94 36.60 -14.32
C VAL A 12 4.08 35.78 -14.94
N ASN A 13 5.32 36.19 -14.69
CA ASN A 13 6.54 35.49 -15.14
C ASN A 13 6.98 34.42 -14.13
N SER A 14 8.09 33.73 -14.41
CA SER A 14 8.68 32.73 -13.52
C SER A 14 8.71 33.20 -12.08
N ASP A 15 8.24 32.36 -11.17
CA ASP A 15 8.18 32.60 -9.71
C ASP A 15 7.25 33.76 -9.29
N GLY A 16 6.66 34.46 -10.26
CA GLY A 16 5.58 35.42 -10.03
C GLY A 16 4.31 34.72 -9.58
N TRP A 17 3.56 35.38 -8.69
CA TRP A 17 2.34 34.84 -8.14
C TRP A 17 1.26 35.91 -8.05
N GLN A 18 0.19 35.76 -8.84
CA GLN A 18 -1.00 36.57 -8.74
C GLN A 18 -2.07 35.82 -7.94
N ILE A 19 -2.61 36.45 -6.90
CA ILE A 19 -3.69 35.88 -6.07
C ILE A 19 -4.94 36.74 -6.19
N VAL A 20 -6.05 36.18 -6.68
CA VAL A 20 -7.39 36.78 -6.71
C VAL A 20 -8.20 36.22 -5.54
N LYS A 21 -8.39 37.03 -4.49
CA LYS A 21 -9.18 36.64 -3.32
C LYS A 21 -10.67 36.80 -3.59
N ASN A 22 -11.49 36.35 -2.66
CA ASN A 22 -12.95 36.55 -2.67
C ASN A 22 -13.33 38.02 -2.95
N GLY A 23 -14.20 38.23 -3.95
CA GLY A 23 -14.66 39.55 -4.40
C GLY A 23 -13.61 40.37 -5.17
N GLY A 24 -12.40 39.84 -5.38
CA GLY A 24 -11.38 40.44 -6.24
C GLY A 24 -11.59 40.08 -7.71
N VAL A 25 -11.15 40.96 -8.61
CA VAL A 25 -11.29 40.79 -10.06
C VAL A 25 -9.93 40.93 -10.75
N ALA A 26 -9.59 39.98 -11.62
CA ALA A 26 -8.50 40.08 -12.57
C ALA A 26 -9.04 39.98 -14.01
N GLY A 27 -8.56 40.83 -14.90
CA GLY A 27 -8.85 40.74 -16.33
C GLY A 27 -7.58 40.70 -17.17
N ASN A 28 -7.58 39.92 -18.25
CA ASN A 28 -6.47 39.86 -19.21
C ASN A 28 -5.13 39.46 -18.57
N THR A 29 -5.16 38.57 -17.57
CA THR A 29 -3.93 38.03 -16.98
C THR A 29 -3.23 37.11 -17.98
N THR A 30 -1.93 37.29 -18.18
CA THR A 30 -1.08 36.32 -18.87
C THR A 30 -0.21 35.58 -17.86
N VAL A 31 -0.28 34.26 -17.86
CA VAL A 31 0.57 33.40 -17.01
C VAL A 31 1.59 32.72 -17.91
N ASN A 32 2.87 33.09 -17.76
CA ASN A 32 3.99 32.47 -18.47
C ASN A 32 4.50 31.25 -17.70
N GLN A 33 5.46 30.53 -18.29
CA GLN A 33 6.08 29.35 -17.70
C GLN A 33 6.56 29.64 -16.26
N LYS A 34 6.23 28.74 -15.32
CA LYS A 34 6.49 28.84 -13.87
C LYS A 34 5.88 30.05 -13.16
N GLY A 35 5.09 30.87 -13.86
CA GLY A 35 4.22 31.83 -13.22
C GLY A 35 2.98 31.14 -12.64
N ARG A 36 2.41 31.71 -11.58
CA ARG A 36 1.22 31.15 -10.91
C ARG A 36 0.09 32.17 -10.82
N LEU A 37 -1.09 31.78 -11.32
CA LEU A 37 -2.36 32.43 -11.02
C LEU A 37 -3.13 31.57 -10.02
N GLN A 38 -3.44 32.14 -8.85
CA GLN A 38 -4.35 31.55 -7.89
C GLN A 38 -5.66 32.35 -7.84
N VAL A 39 -6.79 31.66 -7.97
CA VAL A 39 -8.12 32.26 -7.84
C VAL A 39 -8.87 31.53 -6.73
N ASP A 40 -9.09 32.24 -5.62
CA ASP A 40 -9.77 31.69 -4.46
C ASP A 40 -11.29 31.64 -4.69
N ALA A 41 -12.02 30.94 -3.81
CA ALA A 41 -13.47 30.88 -3.87
C ALA A 41 -14.12 32.28 -3.88
N GLY A 42 -15.01 32.52 -4.85
CA GLY A 42 -15.65 33.81 -5.10
C GLY A 42 -14.73 34.90 -5.68
N GLY A 43 -13.52 34.57 -6.10
CA GLY A 43 -12.68 35.42 -6.94
C GLY A 43 -13.01 35.25 -8.43
N THR A 44 -12.76 36.31 -9.22
CA THR A 44 -13.03 36.31 -10.67
C THR A 44 -11.78 36.64 -11.48
N ALA A 45 -11.40 35.77 -12.42
CA ALA A 45 -10.33 36.02 -13.38
C ALA A 45 -10.82 35.76 -14.81
N THR A 46 -10.94 36.79 -15.64
CA THR A 46 -11.46 36.66 -17.02
C THR A 46 -10.38 36.97 -18.06
N ASN A 47 -10.55 36.40 -19.25
CA ASN A 47 -9.60 36.52 -20.38
C ASN A 47 -8.17 36.10 -19.99
N VAL A 48 -8.05 35.05 -19.19
CA VAL A 48 -6.75 34.50 -18.80
C VAL A 48 -6.08 33.87 -20.01
N THR A 49 -4.82 34.23 -20.26
CA THR A 49 -3.94 33.52 -21.20
C THR A 49 -2.98 32.66 -20.39
N LEU A 50 -3.27 31.37 -20.30
CA LEU A 50 -2.44 30.39 -19.59
C LEU A 50 -1.49 29.73 -20.60
N LYS A 51 -0.23 30.19 -20.63
CA LYS A 51 0.77 29.59 -21.52
C LYS A 51 1.25 28.24 -20.98
N GLN A 52 1.83 27.43 -21.86
CA GLN A 52 2.42 26.16 -21.48
C GLN A 52 3.42 26.33 -20.33
N GLY A 53 3.26 25.49 -19.31
CA GLY A 53 4.02 25.50 -18.08
C GLY A 53 3.65 26.60 -17.09
N GLY A 54 2.61 27.39 -17.36
CA GLY A 54 1.99 28.28 -16.39
C GLY A 54 1.07 27.50 -15.45
N ALA A 55 1.02 27.90 -14.18
CA ALA A 55 0.22 27.23 -13.16
C ALA A 55 -1.09 27.99 -12.89
N LEU A 56 -2.22 27.30 -13.00
CA LEU A 56 -3.52 27.75 -12.49
C LEU A 56 -3.84 26.98 -11.20
N VAL A 57 -4.10 27.68 -10.11
CA VAL A 57 -4.56 27.12 -8.83
C VAL A 57 -5.94 27.66 -8.52
N THR A 58 -6.97 26.82 -8.53
CA THR A 58 -8.36 27.25 -8.34
C THR A 58 -9.24 26.12 -7.80
N SER A 59 -10.50 26.45 -7.49
CA SER A 59 -11.56 25.47 -7.24
C SER A 59 -12.78 25.76 -8.10
N THR A 60 -13.73 24.83 -8.15
CA THR A 60 -15.03 25.05 -8.81
C THR A 60 -15.91 26.11 -8.13
N ALA A 61 -15.51 26.69 -7.00
CA ALA A 61 -16.16 27.84 -6.37
C ALA A 61 -15.63 29.22 -6.83
N ALA A 62 -14.68 29.26 -7.75
CA ALA A 62 -14.18 30.48 -8.38
C ALA A 62 -14.82 30.71 -9.76
N THR A 63 -14.59 31.89 -10.34
CA THR A 63 -14.89 32.17 -11.75
C THR A 63 -13.60 32.41 -12.51
N VAL A 64 -13.25 31.53 -13.46
CA VAL A 64 -12.05 31.65 -14.29
C VAL A 64 -12.40 31.37 -15.75
N THR A 65 -12.08 32.28 -16.66
CA THR A 65 -12.27 32.05 -18.11
C THR A 65 -11.03 32.47 -18.88
N GLY A 66 -10.72 31.74 -19.95
CA GLY A 66 -9.51 32.02 -20.71
C GLY A 66 -9.21 31.03 -21.81
N ILE A 67 -7.96 31.08 -22.26
CA ILE A 67 -7.39 30.18 -23.25
C ILE A 67 -6.12 29.57 -22.66
N ASN A 68 -5.96 28.26 -22.83
CA ASN A 68 -4.73 27.54 -22.56
C ASN A 68 -4.23 26.86 -23.85
N ARG A 69 -3.17 26.06 -23.76
CA ARG A 69 -2.57 25.36 -24.91
C ARG A 69 -3.49 24.37 -25.64
N LEU A 70 -4.62 24.00 -25.05
CA LEU A 70 -5.66 23.13 -25.63
C LEU A 70 -6.90 23.91 -26.12
N GLY A 71 -6.86 25.25 -26.07
CA GLY A 71 -7.96 26.11 -26.49
C GLY A 71 -8.67 26.79 -25.32
N ALA A 72 -9.94 27.14 -25.52
CA ALA A 72 -10.73 27.82 -24.50
C ALA A 72 -10.98 26.91 -23.28
N PHE A 73 -10.91 27.47 -22.08
CA PHE A 73 -11.24 26.78 -20.84
C PHE A 73 -12.08 27.66 -19.92
N SER A 74 -12.79 27.04 -19.00
CA SER A 74 -13.63 27.75 -18.03
C SER A 74 -13.73 27.04 -16.69
N VAL A 75 -14.00 27.83 -15.65
CA VAL A 75 -14.49 27.42 -14.34
C VAL A 75 -15.58 28.44 -14.01
N VAL A 76 -16.84 28.06 -14.13
CA VAL A 76 -17.99 28.97 -13.99
C VAL A 76 -19.12 28.20 -13.32
N GLU A 77 -19.74 28.80 -12.30
CA GLU A 77 -20.96 28.27 -11.67
C GLU A 77 -20.87 26.79 -11.27
N GLY A 78 -19.77 26.38 -10.63
CA GLY A 78 -19.58 25.00 -10.19
C GLY A 78 -19.18 24.01 -11.29
N LYS A 79 -18.93 24.47 -12.52
CA LYS A 79 -18.48 23.65 -13.64
C LYS A 79 -17.13 24.12 -14.17
N ALA A 80 -16.15 23.21 -14.19
CA ALA A 80 -14.88 23.40 -14.90
C ALA A 80 -14.89 22.64 -16.23
N ASP A 81 -14.29 23.20 -17.28
CA ASP A 81 -14.10 22.54 -18.58
C ASP A 81 -12.75 22.90 -19.21
N ASN A 82 -12.08 21.89 -19.78
CA ASN A 82 -10.81 22.00 -20.49
C ASN A 82 -9.68 22.63 -19.67
N VAL A 83 -9.69 22.44 -18.35
CA VAL A 83 -8.64 22.96 -17.46
C VAL A 83 -7.36 22.14 -17.63
N VAL A 84 -6.23 22.81 -17.85
CA VAL A 84 -4.89 22.21 -17.89
C VAL A 84 -4.17 22.50 -16.58
N LEU A 85 -3.65 21.45 -15.95
CA LEU A 85 -2.94 21.48 -14.68
C LEU A 85 -1.51 20.99 -14.90
N GLU A 86 -0.53 21.86 -14.67
CA GLU A 86 0.91 21.57 -14.80
C GLU A 86 1.72 22.50 -13.89
N ASN A 87 2.97 22.15 -13.58
CA ASN A 87 3.93 23.00 -12.87
C ASN A 87 3.41 23.60 -11.54
N GLY A 88 2.67 22.81 -10.76
CA GLY A 88 2.04 23.22 -9.50
C GLY A 88 0.63 23.78 -9.66
N GLY A 89 0.06 23.73 -10.87
CA GLY A 89 -1.36 23.98 -11.11
C GLY A 89 -2.24 22.97 -10.39
N ARG A 90 -3.38 23.41 -9.88
CA ARG A 90 -4.29 22.60 -9.09
C ARG A 90 -5.75 22.99 -9.31
N LEU A 91 -6.62 21.98 -9.44
CA LEU A 91 -8.07 22.16 -9.45
C LEU A 91 -8.70 21.33 -8.32
N ASP A 92 -9.42 22.01 -7.43
CA ASP A 92 -10.30 21.38 -6.45
C ASP A 92 -11.74 21.31 -7.01
N VAL A 93 -12.25 20.10 -7.24
CA VAL A 93 -13.63 19.84 -7.63
C VAL A 93 -14.44 19.54 -6.38
N LEU A 94 -15.24 20.52 -5.96
CA LEU A 94 -16.04 20.45 -4.73
C LEU A 94 -17.27 19.53 -4.88
N THR A 95 -17.88 19.19 -3.75
CA THR A 95 -19.12 18.40 -3.69
C THR A 95 -20.24 19.02 -4.52
N GLY A 96 -20.91 18.23 -5.35
CA GLY A 96 -21.98 18.67 -6.24
C GLY A 96 -21.51 19.43 -7.48
N HIS A 97 -20.22 19.72 -7.60
CA HIS A 97 -19.63 20.39 -8.76
C HIS A 97 -19.02 19.39 -9.75
N THR A 98 -18.75 19.87 -10.97
CA THR A 98 -18.28 19.04 -12.08
C THR A 98 -17.04 19.63 -12.75
N ALA A 99 -16.11 18.79 -13.19
CA ALA A 99 -15.04 19.14 -14.11
C ALA A 99 -15.08 18.21 -15.33
N THR A 100 -14.93 18.76 -16.54
CA THR A 100 -14.85 17.99 -17.79
C THR A 100 -13.54 18.26 -18.50
N ASN A 101 -13.00 17.27 -19.21
CA ASN A 101 -11.83 17.43 -20.08
C ASN A 101 -10.60 18.00 -19.33
N THR A 102 -10.42 17.64 -18.06
CA THR A 102 -9.27 18.13 -17.29
C THR A 102 -8.02 17.37 -17.69
N ARG A 103 -6.97 18.10 -18.10
CA ARG A 103 -5.65 17.55 -18.39
C ARG A 103 -4.74 17.76 -17.18
N VAL A 104 -4.17 16.68 -16.65
CA VAL A 104 -3.29 16.71 -15.48
C VAL A 104 -1.90 16.24 -15.88
N ASP A 105 -0.99 17.17 -16.14
CA ASP A 105 0.40 16.90 -16.54
C ASP A 105 1.35 17.00 -15.34
N ASP A 106 2.65 16.91 -15.62
CA ASP A 106 3.72 16.93 -14.63
C ASP A 106 3.61 18.11 -13.64
N GLY A 107 3.57 17.77 -12.35
CA GLY A 107 3.37 18.71 -11.26
C GLY A 107 1.96 19.30 -11.15
N GLY A 108 1.02 18.91 -12.01
CA GLY A 108 -0.39 19.26 -11.90
C GLY A 108 -1.13 18.40 -10.88
N THR A 109 -2.15 18.93 -10.21
CA THR A 109 -2.96 18.17 -9.24
C THR A 109 -4.45 18.37 -9.44
N LEU A 110 -5.17 17.28 -9.69
CA LEU A 110 -6.63 17.25 -9.63
C LEU A 110 -7.07 16.65 -8.29
N ASP A 111 -7.81 17.42 -7.49
CA ASP A 111 -8.44 16.96 -6.25
C ASP A 111 -9.96 16.91 -6.44
N VAL A 112 -10.50 15.70 -6.49
CA VAL A 112 -11.95 15.47 -6.60
C VAL A 112 -12.47 15.05 -5.24
N ARG A 113 -13.20 15.96 -4.59
CA ARG A 113 -13.77 15.73 -3.26
C ARG A 113 -14.94 14.74 -3.34
N ASN A 114 -15.28 14.15 -2.20
CA ASN A 114 -16.48 13.34 -2.05
C ASN A 114 -17.72 14.06 -2.61
N GLY A 115 -18.47 13.38 -3.48
CA GLY A 115 -19.62 13.93 -4.22
C GLY A 115 -19.28 14.92 -5.34
N GLY A 116 -18.01 15.19 -5.62
CA GLY A 116 -17.55 15.90 -6.82
C GLY A 116 -17.46 14.97 -8.03
N THR A 117 -17.61 15.53 -9.23
CA THR A 117 -17.57 14.77 -10.50
C THR A 117 -16.46 15.28 -11.42
N ALA A 118 -15.61 14.40 -11.95
CA ALA A 118 -14.61 14.73 -12.97
C ALA A 118 -14.63 13.71 -14.11
N THR A 119 -15.01 14.10 -15.32
CA THR A 119 -15.10 13.17 -16.46
C THR A 119 -14.17 13.56 -17.60
N THR A 120 -13.77 12.56 -18.38
CA THR A 120 -12.79 12.70 -19.45
C THR A 120 -11.47 13.28 -18.91
N VAL A 121 -11.07 12.86 -17.71
CA VAL A 121 -9.78 13.22 -17.12
C VAL A 121 -8.67 12.59 -17.96
N SER A 122 -7.68 13.38 -18.33
CA SER A 122 -6.50 12.90 -19.05
C SER A 122 -5.27 13.05 -18.16
N MET A 123 -4.80 11.93 -17.61
CA MET A 123 -3.61 11.90 -16.76
C MET A 123 -2.35 11.81 -17.64
N GLY A 124 -1.46 12.78 -17.52
CA GLY A 124 -0.11 12.75 -18.04
C GLY A 124 0.89 12.18 -17.02
N ASN A 125 2.12 11.94 -17.48
CA ASN A 125 3.21 11.55 -16.58
C ASN A 125 3.47 12.66 -15.55
N GLY A 126 3.62 12.28 -14.28
CA GLY A 126 3.82 13.22 -13.16
C GLY A 126 2.56 13.95 -12.70
N GLY A 127 1.40 13.69 -13.32
CA GLY A 127 0.11 14.21 -12.88
C GLY A 127 -0.34 13.55 -11.57
N VAL A 128 -0.95 14.34 -10.69
CA VAL A 128 -1.40 13.90 -9.38
C VAL A 128 -2.93 13.85 -9.32
N LEU A 129 -3.47 12.72 -8.88
CA LEU A 129 -4.89 12.55 -8.56
C LEU A 129 -5.08 12.38 -7.06
N LEU A 130 -5.94 13.21 -6.47
CA LEU A 130 -6.46 13.05 -5.11
C LEU A 130 -7.96 12.78 -5.22
N ALA A 131 -8.41 11.64 -4.71
CA ALA A 131 -9.83 11.27 -4.73
C ALA A 131 -10.18 10.31 -3.59
N ASP A 132 -11.47 10.14 -3.34
CA ASP A 132 -12.00 9.07 -2.52
C ASP A 132 -13.11 8.31 -3.25
N SER A 133 -13.50 7.14 -2.75
CA SER A 133 -14.50 6.27 -3.40
C SER A 133 -15.91 6.86 -3.47
N GLY A 134 -16.17 7.98 -2.76
CA GLY A 134 -17.40 8.76 -2.88
C GLY A 134 -17.38 9.82 -3.98
N ALA A 135 -16.28 10.00 -4.71
CA ALA A 135 -16.22 10.83 -5.91
C ALA A 135 -16.75 10.08 -7.15
N ALA A 136 -17.05 10.83 -8.21
CA ALA A 136 -17.33 10.27 -9.54
C ALA A 136 -16.23 10.71 -10.52
N VAL A 137 -15.33 9.82 -10.90
CA VAL A 137 -14.20 10.13 -11.78
C VAL A 137 -14.15 9.17 -12.96
N SER A 138 -13.94 9.67 -14.17
CA SER A 138 -13.63 8.83 -15.33
C SER A 138 -12.59 9.47 -16.22
N GLY A 139 -11.69 8.65 -16.76
CA GLY A 139 -10.59 9.16 -17.56
C GLY A 139 -9.64 8.11 -18.10
N THR A 140 -8.53 8.59 -18.62
CA THR A 140 -7.42 7.78 -19.11
C THR A 140 -6.14 8.08 -18.34
N ARG A 141 -5.41 7.02 -18.02
CA ARG A 141 -4.07 7.03 -17.41
C ARG A 141 -3.02 7.45 -18.44
N SER A 142 -1.81 7.73 -17.95
CA SER A 142 -0.66 8.05 -18.81
C SER A 142 -0.24 6.90 -19.73
N ASP A 143 -0.54 5.64 -19.34
CA ASP A 143 -0.33 4.44 -20.15
C ASP A 143 -1.49 4.17 -21.16
N GLY A 144 -2.46 5.08 -21.26
CA GLY A 144 -3.59 5.00 -22.17
C GLY A 144 -4.75 4.12 -21.70
N LYS A 145 -4.63 3.42 -20.57
CA LYS A 145 -5.74 2.62 -20.02
C LYS A 145 -6.81 3.52 -19.41
N ALA A 146 -8.06 3.11 -19.53
CA ALA A 146 -9.16 3.76 -18.83
C ALA A 146 -9.10 3.47 -17.32
N PHE A 147 -9.65 4.37 -16.52
CA PHE A 147 -9.90 4.16 -15.08
C PHE A 147 -11.21 4.85 -14.69
N SER A 148 -11.82 4.40 -13.59
CA SER A 148 -13.03 5.03 -13.08
C SER A 148 -13.20 4.93 -11.57
N ILE A 149 -13.99 5.86 -11.02
CA ILE A 149 -14.52 5.86 -9.66
C ILE A 149 -16.00 6.23 -9.78
N GLY A 150 -16.90 5.46 -9.20
CA GLY A 150 -18.31 5.81 -9.18
C GLY A 150 -19.14 4.81 -8.39
N GLY A 151 -20.14 5.31 -7.65
CA GLY A 151 -21.06 4.47 -6.88
C GLY A 151 -20.36 3.57 -5.85
N GLY A 152 -19.27 4.04 -5.23
CA GLY A 152 -18.50 3.25 -4.27
C GLY A 152 -17.63 2.16 -4.91
N GLN A 153 -17.43 2.20 -6.23
CA GLN A 153 -16.54 1.28 -6.96
C GLN A 153 -15.44 2.08 -7.63
N ALA A 154 -14.19 1.69 -7.41
CA ALA A 154 -13.03 2.20 -8.13
C ALA A 154 -12.42 1.08 -8.98
N ASP A 155 -11.98 1.41 -10.19
CA ASP A 155 -11.45 0.46 -11.16
C ASP A 155 -10.20 1.01 -11.84
N ALA A 156 -9.17 0.16 -11.92
CA ALA A 156 -7.93 0.38 -12.65
C ALA A 156 -7.17 1.67 -12.26
N LEU A 157 -7.26 2.11 -10.99
CA LEU A 157 -6.57 3.31 -10.52
C LEU A 157 -5.04 3.19 -10.69
N MET A 158 -4.39 4.30 -11.05
CA MET A 158 -2.93 4.45 -11.03
C MET A 158 -2.55 5.56 -10.07
N LEU A 159 -1.92 5.21 -8.96
CA LEU A 159 -1.51 6.14 -7.92
C LEU A 159 0.01 6.28 -7.93
N GLU A 160 0.50 7.15 -8.80
CA GLU A 160 1.90 7.55 -8.85
C GLU A 160 2.28 8.39 -7.62
N LYS A 161 3.58 8.65 -7.42
CA LYS A 161 4.07 9.50 -6.34
C LYS A 161 3.34 10.84 -6.26
N GLY A 162 2.79 11.14 -5.08
CA GLY A 162 1.99 12.33 -4.80
C GLY A 162 0.48 12.11 -4.97
N SER A 163 0.05 11.12 -5.76
CA SER A 163 -1.36 10.72 -5.85
C SER A 163 -1.81 9.98 -4.60
N SER A 164 -3.07 10.17 -4.24
CA SER A 164 -3.68 9.48 -3.10
C SER A 164 -5.13 9.11 -3.35
N PHE A 165 -5.51 7.90 -2.94
CA PHE A 165 -6.89 7.45 -2.96
C PHE A 165 -7.35 7.01 -1.57
N THR A 166 -8.58 7.36 -1.20
CA THR A 166 -9.23 6.85 0.02
C THR A 166 -10.41 5.95 -0.32
N LEU A 167 -10.33 4.68 0.07
CA LEU A 167 -11.45 3.73 0.02
C LEU A 167 -12.27 3.83 1.31
N ASN A 168 -13.53 4.24 1.18
CA ASN A 168 -14.48 4.30 2.30
C ASN A 168 -14.98 2.90 2.69
N ALA A 169 -15.57 2.79 3.89
CA ALA A 169 -16.12 1.53 4.37
C ALA A 169 -17.33 1.10 3.53
N GLY A 170 -17.35 -0.16 3.09
CA GLY A 170 -18.42 -0.73 2.25
C GLY A 170 -18.14 -0.68 0.75
N ASP A 171 -17.16 0.12 0.33
CA ASP A 171 -16.80 0.32 -1.06
C ASP A 171 -15.76 -0.72 -1.55
N THR A 172 -15.56 -0.78 -2.87
CA THR A 172 -14.59 -1.68 -3.50
C THR A 172 -13.61 -0.92 -4.39
N ALA A 173 -12.33 -1.31 -4.36
CA ALA A 173 -11.35 -0.89 -5.35
C ALA A 173 -10.77 -2.12 -6.07
N THR A 174 -10.90 -2.14 -7.39
CA THR A 174 -10.48 -3.23 -8.27
C THR A 174 -9.26 -2.81 -9.08
N ASP A 175 -8.29 -3.72 -9.23
CA ASP A 175 -7.12 -3.56 -10.12
C ASP A 175 -6.33 -2.26 -9.89
N THR A 176 -6.26 -1.82 -8.64
CA THR A 176 -5.52 -0.60 -8.28
C THR A 176 -4.01 -0.84 -8.31
N THR A 177 -3.28 0.01 -9.01
CA THR A 177 -1.82 0.06 -8.98
C THR A 177 -1.36 1.29 -8.21
N VAL A 178 -0.58 1.08 -7.15
CA VAL A 178 0.08 2.11 -6.37
C VAL A 178 1.57 2.05 -6.68
N ASN A 179 2.11 3.12 -7.25
CA ASN A 179 3.50 3.22 -7.70
C ASN A 179 4.16 4.44 -7.03
N GLY A 180 4.57 4.27 -5.78
CA GLY A 180 5.05 5.38 -4.93
C GLY A 180 3.97 6.32 -4.39
N GLY A 181 2.70 6.12 -4.75
CA GLY A 181 1.55 6.86 -4.20
C GLY A 181 1.05 6.32 -2.85
N LEU A 182 -0.09 6.86 -2.41
CA LEU A 182 -0.76 6.49 -1.15
C LEU A 182 -2.16 5.91 -1.41
N PHE A 183 -2.43 4.73 -0.88
CA PHE A 183 -3.77 4.16 -0.80
C PHE A 183 -4.18 4.08 0.67
N THR A 184 -5.30 4.70 1.05
CA THR A 184 -5.86 4.59 2.39
C THR A 184 -7.17 3.84 2.35
N ALA A 185 -7.32 2.78 3.14
CA ALA A 185 -8.60 2.08 3.29
C ALA A 185 -9.15 2.28 4.71
N ARG A 186 -10.36 2.83 4.79
CA ARG A 186 -11.13 2.93 6.06
C ARG A 186 -11.97 1.68 6.33
N GLY A 187 -12.01 0.78 5.36
CA GLY A 187 -12.72 -0.49 5.35
C GLY A 187 -12.75 -1.02 3.91
N GLY A 188 -13.88 -1.61 3.51
CA GLY A 188 -14.13 -1.95 2.11
C GLY A 188 -13.37 -3.19 1.62
N THR A 189 -13.36 -3.37 0.30
CA THR A 189 -12.78 -4.54 -0.38
C THR A 189 -11.73 -4.12 -1.40
N LEU A 190 -10.57 -4.78 -1.37
CA LEU A 190 -9.61 -4.80 -2.46
C LEU A 190 -9.92 -6.02 -3.33
N ALA A 191 -10.14 -5.80 -4.63
CA ALA A 191 -10.51 -6.82 -5.60
C ALA A 191 -9.57 -6.83 -6.80
N GLY A 192 -9.59 -7.92 -7.57
CA GLY A 192 -8.69 -8.15 -8.68
C GLY A 192 -7.24 -8.19 -8.22
N THR A 193 -6.38 -7.43 -8.89
CA THR A 193 -4.95 -7.32 -8.56
C THR A 193 -4.61 -5.95 -8.01
N THR A 194 -4.54 -5.83 -6.69
CA THR A 194 -3.95 -4.63 -6.07
C THR A 194 -2.43 -4.73 -6.12
N THR A 195 -1.76 -3.76 -6.74
CA THR A 195 -0.29 -3.74 -6.90
C THR A 195 0.32 -2.61 -6.06
N LEU A 196 1.36 -2.91 -5.28
CA LEU A 196 2.13 -1.91 -4.51
C LEU A 196 3.61 -1.96 -4.93
N ASN A 197 4.12 -0.91 -5.55
CA ASN A 197 5.50 -0.82 -6.03
C ASN A 197 6.18 0.50 -5.64
N ASN A 198 7.51 0.51 -5.69
CA ASN A 198 8.35 1.72 -5.76
C ASN A 198 8.04 2.77 -4.68
N GLY A 199 7.95 2.34 -3.43
CA GLY A 199 7.64 3.17 -2.27
C GLY A 199 6.16 3.35 -1.99
N ALA A 200 5.30 2.52 -2.59
CA ALA A 200 3.86 2.53 -2.35
C ALA A 200 3.52 2.32 -0.87
N ILE A 201 2.53 3.06 -0.39
CA ILE A 201 2.00 2.94 0.97
C ILE A 201 0.52 2.58 0.90
N LEU A 202 0.16 1.47 1.54
CA LEU A 202 -1.22 1.06 1.83
C LEU A 202 -1.46 1.22 3.33
N THR A 203 -2.27 2.20 3.72
CA THR A 203 -2.66 2.44 5.11
C THR A 203 -4.07 1.95 5.38
N LEU A 204 -4.24 1.08 6.37
CA LEU A 204 -5.52 0.59 6.82
C LEU A 204 -5.89 1.27 8.14
N SER A 205 -7.09 1.82 8.22
CA SER A 205 -7.66 2.41 9.44
C SER A 205 -8.90 1.66 9.95
N GLY A 206 -9.30 0.60 9.25
CA GLY A 206 -10.40 -0.28 9.62
C GLY A 206 -10.17 -1.71 9.16
N LYS A 207 -11.25 -2.49 9.05
CA LYS A 207 -11.22 -3.85 8.49
C LYS A 207 -11.44 -3.79 6.98
N THR A 208 -10.40 -4.11 6.23
CA THR A 208 -10.43 -4.24 4.78
C THR A 208 -10.38 -5.73 4.39
N VAL A 209 -11.09 -6.08 3.33
CA VAL A 209 -11.14 -7.45 2.79
C VAL A 209 -10.30 -7.54 1.53
N ASN A 210 -9.47 -8.58 1.42
CA ASN A 210 -8.88 -9.03 0.17
C ASN A 210 -9.15 -10.54 0.01
N ASN A 211 -9.89 -10.89 -1.03
CA ASN A 211 -10.13 -12.28 -1.43
C ASN A 211 -9.37 -12.67 -2.70
N ASP A 212 -8.70 -11.69 -3.34
CA ASP A 212 -8.00 -11.87 -4.60
C ASP A 212 -6.49 -11.70 -4.37
N THR A 213 -5.81 -10.85 -5.14
CA THR A 213 -4.34 -10.74 -5.11
C THR A 213 -3.88 -9.36 -4.66
N LEU A 214 -3.04 -9.32 -3.64
CA LEU A 214 -2.18 -8.17 -3.31
C LEU A 214 -0.75 -8.48 -3.77
N THR A 215 -0.18 -7.73 -4.71
CA THR A 215 1.13 -8.04 -5.29
C THR A 215 2.11 -6.89 -5.16
N ILE A 216 3.36 -7.23 -4.84
CA ILE A 216 4.51 -6.34 -4.78
C ILE A 216 5.52 -6.90 -5.76
N ARG A 217 5.90 -6.12 -6.77
CA ARG A 217 6.76 -6.60 -7.87
C ARG A 217 8.07 -5.86 -7.98
N GLU A 218 8.10 -4.59 -7.60
CA GLU A 218 9.26 -3.73 -7.76
C GLU A 218 9.41 -2.75 -6.60
N GLY A 219 10.65 -2.53 -6.16
CA GLY A 219 10.97 -1.60 -5.08
C GLY A 219 10.39 -2.02 -3.73
N ASP A 220 10.39 -1.08 -2.79
CA ASP A 220 9.84 -1.27 -1.47
C ASP A 220 8.34 -0.95 -1.43
N ALA A 221 7.62 -1.56 -0.48
CA ALA A 221 6.21 -1.27 -0.21
C ALA A 221 5.91 -1.35 1.29
N LEU A 222 4.95 -0.55 1.77
CA LEU A 222 4.49 -0.54 3.15
C LEU A 222 2.98 -0.81 3.21
N LEU A 223 2.60 -1.88 3.91
CA LEU A 223 1.24 -2.11 4.40
C LEU A 223 1.23 -1.81 5.90
N GLN A 224 0.35 -0.92 6.37
CA GLN A 224 0.34 -0.55 7.78
C GLN A 224 -1.04 -0.29 8.38
N GLY A 225 -1.16 -0.50 9.69
CA GLY A 225 -2.36 -0.24 10.46
C GLY A 225 -3.46 -1.28 10.25
N GLY A 226 -4.59 -1.09 10.94
CA GLY A 226 -5.86 -1.76 10.70
C GLY A 226 -5.79 -3.28 10.55
N SER A 227 -6.69 -3.83 9.74
CA SER A 227 -6.73 -5.25 9.43
C SER A 227 -7.01 -5.51 7.96
N LEU A 228 -6.23 -6.41 7.35
CA LEU A 228 -6.49 -6.99 6.04
C LEU A 228 -6.85 -8.45 6.21
N THR A 229 -8.10 -8.82 5.91
CA THR A 229 -8.61 -10.18 6.06
C THR A 229 -9.12 -10.75 4.75
N GLY A 230 -9.30 -12.07 4.68
CA GLY A 230 -9.96 -12.74 3.54
C GLY A 230 -9.16 -13.95 3.07
N ASN A 231 -9.63 -14.53 1.96
CA ASN A 231 -9.05 -15.75 1.39
C ASN A 231 -8.06 -15.48 0.24
N GLY A 232 -7.67 -14.22 0.07
CA GLY A 232 -6.72 -13.82 -0.96
C GLY A 232 -5.29 -14.25 -0.66
N SER A 233 -4.38 -13.94 -1.60
CA SER A 233 -2.94 -14.12 -1.43
C SER A 233 -2.19 -12.80 -1.48
N VAL A 234 -1.03 -12.79 -0.84
CA VAL A 234 -0.02 -11.74 -1.02
C VAL A 234 1.14 -12.32 -1.83
N GLU A 235 1.47 -11.68 -2.95
CA GLU A 235 2.56 -12.08 -3.84
C GLU A 235 3.72 -11.09 -3.69
N LYS A 236 4.86 -11.53 -3.17
CA LYS A 236 6.07 -10.70 -3.05
C LYS A 236 7.16 -11.19 -4.00
N SER A 237 7.47 -10.39 -5.02
CA SER A 237 8.61 -10.57 -5.93
C SER A 237 9.48 -9.29 -6.01
N GLY A 238 10.53 -9.30 -6.82
CA GLY A 238 11.51 -8.22 -6.88
C GLY A 238 12.44 -8.21 -5.67
N SER A 239 13.59 -7.54 -5.82
CA SER A 239 14.63 -7.49 -4.79
C SER A 239 14.28 -6.65 -3.54
N GLY A 240 13.26 -5.79 -3.63
CA GLY A 240 12.87 -4.88 -2.56
C GLY A 240 12.21 -5.56 -1.36
N THR A 241 11.75 -4.74 -0.41
CA THR A 241 11.15 -5.16 0.86
C THR A 241 9.66 -4.81 0.91
N LEU A 242 8.81 -5.80 1.18
CA LEU A 242 7.47 -5.54 1.70
C LEU A 242 7.55 -5.47 3.23
N THR A 243 7.14 -4.34 3.79
CA THR A 243 6.96 -4.18 5.24
C THR A 243 5.48 -4.21 5.57
N VAL A 244 5.09 -5.07 6.50
CA VAL A 244 3.76 -5.11 7.12
C VAL A 244 3.92 -4.65 8.56
N SER A 245 3.30 -3.53 8.94
CA SER A 245 3.54 -2.88 10.23
C SER A 245 2.26 -2.56 10.99
N ASN A 246 2.16 -2.99 12.25
CA ASN A 246 0.99 -2.75 13.10
C ASN A 246 -0.33 -3.16 12.42
N THR A 247 -0.34 -4.33 11.77
CA THR A 247 -1.48 -4.82 11.00
C THR A 247 -1.92 -6.20 11.48
N THR A 248 -3.23 -6.42 11.55
CA THR A 248 -3.78 -7.78 11.61
C THR A 248 -3.97 -8.30 10.18
N LEU A 249 -3.09 -9.18 9.73
CA LEU A 249 -3.09 -9.74 8.38
C LEU A 249 -3.56 -11.21 8.40
N THR A 250 -4.74 -11.48 7.85
CA THR A 250 -5.25 -12.84 7.66
C THR A 250 -5.48 -13.07 6.17
N GLN A 251 -4.65 -13.90 5.55
CA GLN A 251 -4.71 -14.23 4.13
C GLN A 251 -4.49 -15.74 3.96
N LYS A 252 -4.96 -16.29 2.84
CA LYS A 252 -4.80 -17.72 2.57
C LYS A 252 -3.34 -18.12 2.50
N ALA A 253 -2.53 -17.33 1.79
CA ALA A 253 -1.10 -17.56 1.67
C ALA A 253 -0.35 -16.24 1.43
N VAL A 254 0.92 -16.22 1.81
CA VAL A 254 1.89 -15.22 1.37
C VAL A 254 2.96 -15.93 0.57
N ASN A 255 2.97 -15.68 -0.74
CA ASN A 255 3.94 -16.22 -1.68
C ASN A 255 5.17 -15.29 -1.75
N LEU A 256 6.23 -15.65 -1.04
CA LEU A 256 7.49 -14.91 -0.98
C LEU A 256 8.45 -15.45 -2.04
N ASN A 257 8.30 -14.95 -3.26
CA ASN A 257 9.06 -15.39 -4.42
C ASN A 257 10.47 -14.78 -4.47
N GLU A 258 10.60 -13.50 -4.14
CA GLU A 258 11.90 -12.78 -4.15
C GLU A 258 11.97 -11.69 -3.08
N GLY A 259 13.19 -11.30 -2.71
CA GLY A 259 13.45 -10.17 -1.82
C GLY A 259 13.10 -10.44 -0.35
N THR A 260 12.65 -9.41 0.35
CA THR A 260 12.40 -9.47 1.80
C THR A 260 10.93 -9.23 2.16
N LEU A 261 10.41 -10.00 3.10
CA LEU A 261 9.18 -9.72 3.83
C LEU A 261 9.53 -9.39 5.29
N THR A 262 9.15 -8.19 5.74
CA THR A 262 9.28 -7.77 7.15
C THR A 262 7.90 -7.66 7.77
N LEU A 263 7.66 -8.42 8.83
CA LEU A 263 6.50 -8.33 9.69
C LEU A 263 6.93 -7.63 10.97
N ASN A 264 6.37 -6.44 11.23
CA ASN A 264 6.69 -5.60 12.38
C ASN A 264 5.43 -5.33 13.20
N ASP A 265 5.48 -5.58 14.51
CA ASP A 265 4.36 -5.36 15.44
C ASP A 265 3.00 -5.84 14.92
N SER A 266 2.98 -6.94 14.16
CA SER A 266 1.81 -7.40 13.41
C SER A 266 1.31 -8.75 13.91
N THR A 267 0.00 -8.98 13.85
CA THR A 267 -0.59 -10.30 14.07
C THR A 267 -0.96 -10.89 12.73
N VAL A 268 -0.26 -11.94 12.33
CA VAL A 268 -0.36 -12.52 10.98
C VAL A 268 -0.86 -13.96 11.07
N THR A 269 -1.87 -14.29 10.27
CA THR A 269 -2.42 -15.65 10.17
C THR A 269 -2.43 -16.05 8.70
N THR A 270 -1.42 -16.81 8.29
CA THR A 270 -1.19 -17.23 6.91
C THR A 270 -0.05 -18.24 6.84
N ASP A 271 -0.03 -19.07 5.81
CA ASP A 271 1.16 -19.84 5.47
C ASP A 271 2.07 -18.99 4.56
N VAL A 272 3.37 -18.92 4.89
CA VAL A 272 4.38 -18.25 4.07
C VAL A 272 5.06 -19.28 3.16
N ILE A 273 4.70 -19.25 1.88
CA ILE A 273 5.23 -20.12 0.85
C ILE A 273 6.35 -19.35 0.15
N ALA A 274 7.59 -19.71 0.42
CA ALA A 274 8.75 -18.94 0.00
C ALA A 274 9.62 -19.68 -1.01
N GLN A 275 10.50 -18.94 -1.67
CA GLN A 275 11.59 -19.50 -2.47
C GLN A 275 12.93 -19.29 -1.75
N ARG A 276 13.89 -20.19 -1.99
CA ARG A 276 15.24 -20.05 -1.47
C ARG A 276 15.88 -18.74 -1.94
N GLY A 277 16.66 -18.12 -1.07
CA GLY A 277 17.29 -16.81 -1.34
C GLY A 277 16.43 -15.61 -0.94
N THR A 278 15.19 -15.83 -0.51
CA THR A 278 14.37 -14.80 0.15
C THR A 278 14.70 -14.65 1.62
N ALA A 279 14.18 -13.59 2.24
CA ALA A 279 14.29 -13.37 3.68
C ALA A 279 12.94 -12.98 4.30
N LEU A 280 12.62 -13.61 5.43
CA LEU A 280 11.49 -13.29 6.28
C LEU A 280 11.98 -12.78 7.64
N LYS A 281 11.53 -11.60 8.04
CA LYS A 281 11.88 -10.97 9.33
C LYS A 281 10.62 -10.79 10.17
N LEU A 282 10.62 -11.35 11.37
CA LEU A 282 9.60 -11.12 12.39
C LEU A 282 10.22 -10.25 13.49
N THR A 283 9.68 -9.04 13.63
CA THR A 283 10.26 -7.97 14.44
C THR A 283 9.23 -7.36 15.39
N GLY A 284 9.71 -6.62 16.40
CA GLY A 284 8.85 -6.03 17.42
C GLY A 284 8.04 -7.08 18.19
N SER A 285 6.75 -6.83 18.41
CA SER A 285 5.81 -7.76 19.06
C SER A 285 5.04 -8.65 18.07
N THR A 286 5.63 -8.96 16.91
CA THR A 286 4.95 -9.73 15.85
C THR A 286 4.58 -11.14 16.32
N VAL A 287 3.37 -11.58 15.96
CA VAL A 287 2.92 -12.97 16.10
C VAL A 287 2.55 -13.52 14.72
N LEU A 288 3.23 -14.57 14.28
CA LEU A 288 2.86 -15.32 13.07
C LEU A 288 2.20 -16.64 13.44
N ASN A 289 1.02 -16.91 12.90
CA ASN A 289 0.28 -18.16 13.02
C ASN A 289 0.23 -18.82 11.64
N GLY A 290 1.05 -19.85 11.43
CA GLY A 290 1.18 -20.55 10.15
C GLY A 290 2.56 -21.16 9.96
N ALA A 291 2.73 -21.90 8.87
CA ALA A 291 4.02 -22.49 8.51
C ALA A 291 4.82 -21.60 7.54
N ILE A 292 6.11 -21.94 7.38
CA ILE A 292 7.08 -21.25 6.52
C ILE A 292 7.82 -22.30 5.69
N ASP A 293 7.87 -22.18 4.36
CA ASP A 293 8.47 -23.20 3.47
C ASP A 293 9.00 -22.65 2.12
N PRO A 294 10.32 -22.68 1.81
CA PRO A 294 11.47 -22.41 2.66
C PRO A 294 12.10 -21.02 2.43
N THR A 295 12.65 -20.41 3.48
CA THR A 295 13.34 -19.10 3.44
C THR A 295 14.36 -18.92 4.57
N ASN A 296 15.11 -17.82 4.58
CA ASN A 296 15.88 -17.38 5.73
C ASN A 296 14.98 -16.61 6.70
N VAL A 297 14.97 -17.00 7.98
CA VAL A 297 14.11 -16.43 9.01
C VAL A 297 14.92 -15.74 10.09
N THR A 298 14.57 -14.48 10.37
CA THR A 298 15.01 -13.75 11.57
C THR A 298 13.84 -13.55 12.51
N LEU A 299 13.93 -14.05 13.73
CA LEU A 299 12.93 -13.89 14.78
C LEU A 299 13.52 -13.06 15.93
N ALA A 300 13.08 -11.80 16.05
CA ALA A 300 13.49 -10.90 17.12
C ALA A 300 12.94 -11.34 18.50
N SER A 301 13.51 -10.80 19.58
CA SER A 301 13.22 -11.24 20.96
C SER A 301 11.77 -11.08 21.40
N GLY A 302 11.05 -10.09 20.87
CA GLY A 302 9.62 -9.88 21.15
C GLY A 302 8.66 -10.67 20.24
N ALA A 303 9.19 -11.35 19.23
CA ALA A 303 8.37 -11.99 18.21
C ALA A 303 8.06 -13.45 18.55
N THR A 304 6.87 -13.89 18.13
CA THR A 304 6.37 -15.26 18.31
C THR A 304 6.03 -15.89 16.96
N TRP A 305 6.46 -17.13 16.74
CA TRP A 305 6.04 -17.96 15.61
C TRP A 305 5.32 -19.20 16.11
N ASN A 306 4.02 -19.28 15.83
CA ASN A 306 3.15 -20.40 16.14
C ASN A 306 3.04 -21.31 14.90
N ILE A 307 3.63 -22.50 14.98
CA ILE A 307 3.60 -23.53 13.94
C ILE A 307 2.40 -24.45 14.20
N PRO A 308 1.35 -24.42 13.36
CA PRO A 308 0.18 -25.24 13.59
C PRO A 308 0.35 -26.65 12.98
N ASP A 309 -0.35 -27.64 13.55
CA ASP A 309 -0.35 -29.04 13.06
C ASP A 309 -1.28 -29.32 11.87
N ASN A 310 -1.85 -28.26 11.29
CA ASN A 310 -2.73 -28.30 10.13
C ASN A 310 -2.33 -27.31 9.03
N ALA A 311 -1.08 -26.81 9.02
CA ALA A 311 -0.56 -25.99 7.95
C ALA A 311 -0.63 -26.71 6.59
N THR A 312 -0.74 -25.94 5.51
CA THR A 312 -0.80 -26.46 4.14
C THR A 312 0.59 -26.74 3.55
N VAL A 313 1.64 -26.19 4.15
CA VAL A 313 3.05 -26.39 3.78
C VAL A 313 3.85 -26.95 4.95
N GLN A 314 5.09 -27.38 4.69
CA GLN A 314 5.99 -27.83 5.75
C GLN A 314 6.56 -26.63 6.52
N SER A 315 7.23 -26.86 7.64
CA SER A 315 8.00 -25.81 8.32
C SER A 315 9.48 -26.04 8.04
N VAL A 316 9.96 -25.53 6.91
CA VAL A 316 11.34 -25.68 6.43
C VAL A 316 12.01 -24.31 6.35
N VAL A 317 13.14 -24.16 7.01
CA VAL A 317 13.90 -22.90 7.07
C VAL A 317 15.35 -23.18 6.71
N ASP A 318 15.96 -22.31 5.89
CA ASP A 318 17.38 -22.41 5.55
C ASP A 318 18.21 -21.89 6.75
N ASP A 319 18.29 -20.58 6.95
CA ASP A 319 18.95 -19.99 8.12
C ASP A 319 17.92 -19.44 9.12
N LEU A 320 17.98 -19.89 10.37
CA LEU A 320 17.13 -19.41 11.47
C LEU A 320 17.95 -18.66 12.52
N SER A 321 17.81 -17.32 12.55
CA SER A 321 18.32 -16.48 13.64
C SER A 321 17.22 -16.29 14.68
N HIS A 322 17.39 -16.86 15.87
CA HIS A 322 16.29 -17.09 16.81
C HIS A 322 16.52 -16.45 18.19
N ALA A 323 15.94 -15.28 18.41
CA ALA A 323 15.89 -14.60 19.71
C ALA A 323 14.50 -14.63 20.37
N GLY A 324 13.44 -14.88 19.60
CA GLY A 324 12.05 -14.86 20.06
C GLY A 324 11.53 -16.21 20.57
N GLN A 325 10.23 -16.45 20.39
CA GLN A 325 9.53 -17.67 20.82
C GLN A 325 9.00 -18.45 19.62
N ILE A 326 9.24 -19.76 19.57
CA ILE A 326 8.60 -20.67 18.62
C ILE A 326 7.73 -21.65 19.40
N HIS A 327 6.45 -21.72 19.05
CA HIS A 327 5.50 -22.64 19.68
C HIS A 327 4.90 -23.56 18.63
N PHE A 328 4.86 -24.84 18.92
CA PHE A 328 4.03 -25.77 18.16
C PHE A 328 2.61 -25.76 18.75
N THR A 329 1.61 -25.57 17.91
CA THR A 329 0.21 -25.40 18.34
C THR A 329 -0.71 -26.44 17.71
N SER A 330 -1.74 -26.86 18.45
CA SER A 330 -2.85 -27.68 17.93
C SER A 330 -4.15 -26.91 18.06
N THR A 331 -5.00 -27.01 17.06
CA THR A 331 -6.44 -26.69 17.20
C THR A 331 -7.29 -27.96 17.18
N ARG A 332 -6.69 -29.15 17.05
CA ARG A 332 -7.40 -30.43 16.93
C ARG A 332 -7.75 -30.96 18.32
N THR A 333 -9.01 -31.34 18.51
CA THR A 333 -9.51 -32.02 19.72
C THR A 333 -9.33 -33.54 19.68
N GLY A 334 -8.61 -34.07 18.68
CA GLY A 334 -8.49 -35.50 18.38
C GLY A 334 -7.05 -36.04 18.40
N LYS A 335 -6.73 -36.90 17.42
CA LYS A 335 -5.42 -37.56 17.31
C LYS A 335 -4.29 -36.53 17.25
N PHE A 336 -3.33 -36.66 18.15
CA PHE A 336 -2.09 -35.87 18.13
C PHE A 336 -1.32 -36.16 16.84
N VAL A 337 -1.02 -35.10 16.09
CA VAL A 337 -0.19 -35.17 14.89
C VAL A 337 1.04 -34.31 15.16
N PRO A 338 2.23 -34.93 15.33
CA PRO A 338 3.48 -34.21 15.42
C PRO A 338 3.70 -33.29 14.22
N ALA A 339 4.10 -32.07 14.49
CA ALA A 339 4.67 -31.18 13.49
C ALA A 339 6.20 -31.21 13.59
N THR A 340 6.87 -30.90 12.48
CA THR A 340 8.33 -30.87 12.39
C THR A 340 8.78 -29.52 11.87
N LEU A 341 9.67 -28.86 12.60
CA LEU A 341 10.46 -27.75 12.10
C LEU A 341 11.80 -28.29 11.62
N LYS A 342 12.07 -28.14 10.33
CA LYS A 342 13.34 -28.50 9.70
C LYS A 342 14.14 -27.23 9.44
N VAL A 343 15.35 -27.17 9.97
CA VAL A 343 16.24 -26.00 9.85
C VAL A 343 17.57 -26.46 9.28
N LYS A 344 18.13 -25.77 8.29
CA LYS A 344 19.49 -26.07 7.83
C LYS A 344 20.51 -25.55 8.83
N ASN A 345 20.50 -24.24 9.14
CA ASN A 345 21.37 -23.63 10.15
C ASN A 345 20.55 -22.92 11.24
N LEU A 346 20.78 -23.28 12.50
CA LEU A 346 20.17 -22.65 13.68
C LEU A 346 21.20 -21.79 14.43
N ASN A 347 20.93 -20.50 14.51
CA ASN A 347 21.67 -19.54 15.33
C ASN A 347 20.78 -19.04 16.47
N GLY A 348 20.91 -19.67 17.63
CA GLY A 348 20.18 -19.33 18.84
C GLY A 348 20.74 -18.09 19.55
N GLN A 349 19.85 -17.16 19.86
CA GLN A 349 20.13 -15.87 20.51
C GLN A 349 19.27 -15.72 21.78
N ASN A 350 19.25 -16.76 22.61
CA ASN A 350 18.44 -16.90 23.84
C ASN A 350 16.91 -16.94 23.61
N GLY A 351 16.46 -17.29 22.40
CA GLY A 351 15.06 -17.63 22.14
C GLY A 351 14.65 -19.00 22.72
N THR A 352 13.35 -19.29 22.69
CA THR A 352 12.79 -20.57 23.14
C THR A 352 12.05 -21.28 22.00
N ILE A 353 12.10 -22.62 22.04
CA ILE A 353 11.31 -23.49 21.17
C ILE A 353 10.54 -24.45 22.05
N SER A 354 9.20 -24.32 22.05
CA SER A 354 8.29 -25.13 22.86
C SER A 354 7.66 -26.23 22.02
N LEU A 355 8.03 -27.48 22.29
CA LEU A 355 7.52 -28.68 21.60
C LEU A 355 6.37 -29.30 22.38
N ARG A 356 5.34 -29.81 21.69
CA ARG A 356 4.29 -30.60 22.35
C ARG A 356 4.70 -32.06 22.42
N VAL A 357 4.36 -32.72 23.53
CA VAL A 357 4.55 -34.15 23.76
C VAL A 357 3.27 -34.77 24.30
N ARG A 358 2.97 -36.00 23.88
CA ARG A 358 1.85 -36.84 24.32
C ARG A 358 2.37 -38.15 24.91
N PRO A 359 2.69 -38.17 26.22
CA PRO A 359 3.34 -39.31 26.86
C PRO A 359 2.53 -40.62 26.81
N ASP A 360 1.22 -40.53 26.53
CA ASP A 360 0.26 -41.63 26.46
C ASP A 360 0.34 -42.48 25.18
N MET A 361 1.12 -42.10 24.16
CA MET A 361 1.23 -42.83 22.89
C MET A 361 2.58 -43.52 22.67
N ALA A 362 2.56 -44.73 22.09
CA ALA A 362 3.74 -45.61 21.94
C ALA A 362 4.73 -45.20 20.83
N GLN A 363 4.32 -44.43 19.82
CA GLN A 363 5.20 -43.92 18.73
C GLN A 363 4.72 -42.56 18.21
N ASN A 364 5.65 -41.74 17.70
CA ASN A 364 5.38 -40.40 17.12
C ASN A 364 4.56 -39.50 18.04
N ASN A 365 5.01 -39.38 19.28
CA ASN A 365 4.25 -38.71 20.33
C ASN A 365 4.77 -37.31 20.67
N ALA A 366 5.72 -36.77 19.91
CA ALA A 366 6.29 -35.46 20.14
C ALA A 366 6.51 -34.72 18.83
N ASP A 367 6.36 -33.40 18.86
CA ASP A 367 6.85 -32.51 17.81
C ASP A 367 8.38 -32.61 17.69
N ARG A 368 8.92 -32.20 16.53
CA ARG A 368 10.34 -32.38 16.22
C ARG A 368 11.00 -31.09 15.74
N LEU A 369 12.22 -30.86 16.22
CA LEU A 369 13.18 -29.97 15.59
C LEU A 369 14.25 -30.82 14.90
N VAL A 370 14.45 -30.60 13.60
CA VAL A 370 15.45 -31.31 12.79
C VAL A 370 16.45 -30.30 12.27
N ILE A 371 17.74 -30.52 12.54
CA ILE A 371 18.83 -29.75 11.94
C ILE A 371 19.39 -30.55 10.76
N ASP A 372 19.12 -30.10 9.53
CA ASP A 372 19.39 -30.85 8.30
C ASP A 372 20.75 -30.51 7.70
N GLY A 373 21.80 -31.12 8.26
CA GLY A 373 23.16 -31.09 7.70
C GLY A 373 23.91 -29.76 7.86
N GLY A 374 23.32 -28.74 8.50
CA GLY A 374 24.00 -27.49 8.83
C GLY A 374 24.39 -27.36 10.30
N ARG A 375 24.61 -26.13 10.77
CA ARG A 375 25.17 -25.82 12.10
C ARG A 375 24.08 -25.42 13.10
N ALA A 376 24.22 -25.84 14.35
CA ALA A 376 23.46 -25.30 15.48
C ALA A 376 24.42 -24.60 16.45
N THR A 377 24.14 -23.34 16.80
CA THR A 377 24.93 -22.50 17.72
C THR A 377 24.02 -21.76 18.70
N GLY A 378 24.51 -21.42 19.89
CA GLY A 378 23.72 -20.75 20.95
C GLY A 378 23.88 -21.39 22.33
N LYS A 379 23.34 -20.75 23.38
CA LYS A 379 23.29 -21.33 24.73
C LYS A 379 22.05 -22.21 24.87
N ASN A 380 22.23 -23.52 24.99
CA ASN A 380 21.15 -24.46 25.32
C ASN A 380 21.05 -24.57 26.84
N HIS A 381 20.03 -23.97 27.45
CA HIS A 381 19.67 -24.26 28.85
C HIS A 381 18.50 -25.25 28.86
N PRO A 382 18.75 -26.56 29.07
CA PRO A 382 17.66 -27.46 29.41
C PRO A 382 17.11 -27.03 30.78
N GLU A 383 15.80 -26.82 30.89
CA GLU A 383 15.18 -26.65 32.21
C GLU A 383 15.46 -27.91 33.06
N PRO A 384 15.78 -27.76 34.36
CA PRO A 384 16.07 -28.89 35.22
C PRO A 384 14.76 -29.64 35.54
N GLY A 385 14.43 -30.65 34.72
CA GLY A 385 13.27 -31.51 34.94
C GLY A 385 12.92 -32.49 33.82
N GLU A 386 13.35 -32.26 32.58
CA GLU A 386 12.98 -33.11 31.45
C GLU A 386 14.11 -34.03 30.97
N ARG A 387 13.78 -35.31 30.73
CA ARG A 387 14.72 -36.32 30.23
C ARG A 387 15.15 -35.97 28.81
N ARG A 388 16.46 -36.05 28.57
CA ARG A 388 17.11 -35.84 27.27
C ARG A 388 16.41 -36.65 26.16
N GLN A 389 15.85 -35.98 25.15
CA GLN A 389 15.69 -36.58 23.83
C GLN A 389 16.81 -36.07 22.93
N GLN A 390 17.55 -37.01 22.33
CA GLN A 390 18.69 -36.75 21.47
C GLN A 390 18.30 -35.91 20.26
N CYS A 391 19.08 -34.85 19.98
CA CYS A 391 19.25 -34.35 18.62
C CYS A 391 19.76 -35.53 17.78
N VAL A 392 18.94 -36.05 16.87
CA VAL A 392 19.39 -37.06 15.91
C VAL A 392 20.13 -36.32 14.79
N GLY A 393 21.46 -36.23 14.91
CA GLY A 393 22.31 -35.93 13.78
C GLY A 393 22.33 -37.15 12.86
N ALA A 394 21.82 -37.02 11.64
CA ALA A 394 22.04 -38.00 10.59
C ALA A 394 23.49 -37.87 10.13
N GLY A 395 24.40 -38.55 10.82
CA GLY A 395 25.74 -38.83 10.32
C GLY A 395 25.64 -40.01 9.35
N ASP A 396 26.02 -39.77 8.09
CA ASP A 396 26.22 -40.82 7.09
C ASP A 396 27.16 -41.90 7.64
N GLN A 397 26.68 -43.14 7.66
CA GLN A 397 27.55 -44.30 7.69
C GLN A 397 27.86 -44.72 6.26
N ARG A 398 29.08 -44.41 5.80
CA ARG A 398 30.02 -45.37 5.21
C ARG A 398 31.42 -44.79 5.13
#